data_AF-R5WCL5-F1
#
_entry.id   AF-R5WCL5-F1
#
_cell.length_a   1.000
_cell.length_b   1.000
_cell.length_c   1.000
_cell.angle_alpha   90.00
_cell.angle_beta   90.00
_cell.angle_gamma   90.00
#
_symmetry.space_group_name_H-M   'P 1'
#
loop_
_entity.id
_entity.type
_entity.pdbx_description
1 polymer ?
#
loop_
_entity_poly.entity_id
_entity_poly.type
_entity_poly.pdbx_seq_one_letter_code
_entity_poly.pdbx_strand_id
1 'polypeptide(L)'
;MTNQTWLARVDQKTPNGYECDKEPGYYEEKDGWKVVTALSKIQVKNEKTGDTAEYSPHLYQSSMHPEQMQIRTLTVGCRGEEMYIEAPYDKKKLHPEETIVGVEPYLPEIIKPDCLHCCNCGRCSY
;
A
#
# COMPACT_ATOMS: atom_id res chain seq x y z
N MET A 1 0.66 6.50 -21.25
CA MET A 1 1.32 5.18 -21.29
C MET A 1 2.56 5.09 -20.38
N THR A 2 2.77 6.02 -19.44
CA THR A 2 4.05 6.12 -18.70
C THR A 2 4.03 5.54 -17.29
N ASN A 3 2.89 5.51 -16.58
CA ASN A 3 2.88 5.06 -15.18
C ASN A 3 2.87 3.53 -14.99
N GLN A 4 2.31 2.78 -15.94
CA GLN A 4 2.17 1.31 -15.86
C GLN A 4 3.51 0.57 -15.92
N THR A 5 4.42 0.97 -16.81
CA THR A 5 5.71 0.30 -17.03
C THR A 5 6.73 0.55 -15.91
N TRP A 6 6.58 1.65 -15.17
CA TRP A 6 7.49 2.02 -14.08
C TRP A 6 7.18 1.29 -12.77
N LEU A 7 5.90 1.18 -12.40
CA LEU A 7 5.45 0.40 -11.23
C LEU A 7 5.95 -1.06 -11.28
N ALA A 8 5.83 -1.71 -12.43
CA ALA A 8 6.28 -3.09 -12.61
C ALA A 8 7.81 -3.29 -12.46
N ARG A 9 8.62 -2.23 -12.62
CA ARG A 9 10.10 -2.31 -12.52
C ARG A 9 10.64 -2.10 -11.11
N VAL A 10 9.89 -1.40 -10.24
CA VAL A 10 10.34 -1.08 -8.88
C VAL A 10 10.06 -2.24 -7.90
N ASP A 11 9.12 -3.13 -8.22
CA ASP A 11 8.61 -4.14 -7.29
C ASP A 11 9.23 -5.53 -7.31
N GLN A 12 10.27 -5.79 -8.10
CA GLN A 12 10.79 -7.16 -8.23
C GLN A 12 11.65 -7.66 -7.04
N LYS A 13 11.73 -6.91 -5.93
CA LYS A 13 12.57 -7.26 -4.79
C LYS A 13 11.86 -7.00 -3.46
N THR A 14 11.95 -7.97 -2.56
CA THR A 14 11.60 -7.78 -1.14
C THR A 14 12.49 -6.68 -0.52
N PRO A 15 11.91 -5.63 0.08
CA PRO A 15 12.67 -4.66 0.86
C PRO A 15 13.31 -5.33 2.08
N ASN A 16 14.63 -5.21 2.23
CA ASN A 16 15.36 -5.55 3.47
C ASN A 16 15.18 -6.97 4.04
N GLY A 17 14.80 -7.96 3.21
CA GLY A 17 14.69 -9.35 3.63
C GLY A 17 13.43 -9.70 4.43
N TYR A 18 12.45 -8.81 4.51
CA TYR A 18 11.14 -9.11 5.07
C TYR A 18 10.23 -9.81 4.04
N GLU A 19 9.46 -10.78 4.50
CA GLU A 19 8.43 -11.43 3.67
C GLU A 19 7.30 -10.45 3.38
N CYS A 20 6.75 -10.50 2.16
CA CYS A 20 5.57 -9.75 1.77
C CYS A 20 4.31 -10.59 1.97
N ASP A 21 3.22 -9.97 2.39
CA ASP A 21 1.93 -10.65 2.58
C ASP A 21 1.27 -11.07 1.26
N LYS A 22 1.64 -10.41 0.17
CA LYS A 22 1.32 -10.75 -1.21
C LYS A 22 2.60 -10.62 -2.03
N GLU A 23 2.76 -11.44 -3.06
CA GLU A 23 3.87 -11.31 -3.98
C GLU A 23 3.77 -9.96 -4.73
N PRO A 24 4.81 -9.11 -4.68
CA PRO A 24 4.83 -7.88 -5.46
C PRO A 24 4.96 -8.18 -6.94
N GLY A 25 4.24 -7.43 -7.77
CA GLY A 25 4.25 -7.66 -9.21
C GLY A 25 3.07 -7.06 -9.93
N TYR A 26 3.09 -7.23 -11.24
CA TYR A 26 2.00 -6.89 -12.14
C TYR A 26 1.25 -8.16 -12.53
N TYR A 27 -0.07 -8.09 -12.46
CA TYR A 27 -0.97 -9.18 -12.77
C TYR A 27 -2.03 -8.71 -13.75
N GLU A 28 -2.12 -9.36 -14.89
CA GLU A 28 -3.25 -9.21 -15.80
C GLU A 28 -4.45 -9.97 -15.22
N GLU A 29 -5.60 -9.31 -15.16
CA GLU A 29 -6.87 -9.92 -14.78
C GLU A 29 -7.80 -9.95 -15.99
N LYS A 30 -8.78 -10.86 -15.99
CA LYS A 30 -9.71 -11.05 -17.12
C LYS A 30 -10.38 -9.74 -17.59
N ASP A 31 -10.68 -8.85 -16.64
CA ASP A 31 -11.38 -7.59 -16.88
C ASP A 31 -10.53 -6.37 -16.46
N GLY A 32 -9.20 -6.49 -16.47
CA GLY A 32 -8.32 -5.38 -16.12
C GLY A 32 -6.93 -5.80 -15.68
N TRP A 33 -6.40 -5.12 -14.67
CA TRP A 33 -5.05 -5.38 -14.17
C TRP A 33 -4.93 -4.99 -12.71
N LYS A 34 -3.94 -5.54 -12.03
CA LYS A 34 -3.50 -5.06 -10.72
C LYS A 34 -1.99 -5.05 -10.61
N VAL A 35 -1.49 -4.11 -9.82
CA VAL A 35 -0.12 -4.01 -9.35
C VAL A 35 -0.15 -4.19 -7.85
N VAL A 36 0.71 -5.06 -7.34
CA VAL A 36 0.99 -5.23 -5.92
C VAL A 36 2.37 -4.66 -5.66
N THR A 37 2.47 -3.68 -4.76
CA THR A 37 3.70 -2.98 -4.45
C THR A 37 4.13 -3.07 -3.00
N ALA A 38 5.44 -3.27 -2.81
CA ALA A 38 6.14 -3.23 -1.54
C ALA A 38 7.12 -2.04 -1.46
N LEU A 39 7.39 -1.35 -2.57
CA LEU A 39 8.45 -0.33 -2.68
C LEU A 39 8.00 1.00 -3.25
N SER A 40 6.70 1.21 -3.41
CA SER A 40 6.15 2.45 -3.93
C SER A 40 4.98 2.91 -3.08
N LYS A 41 4.90 4.24 -2.90
CA LYS A 41 3.71 4.89 -2.39
C LYS A 41 2.96 5.56 -3.53
N ILE A 42 1.67 5.74 -3.32
CA ILE A 42 0.73 6.27 -4.31
C ILE A 42 0.06 7.49 -3.70
N GLN A 43 0.18 8.61 -4.39
CA GLN A 43 -0.52 9.84 -4.05
C GLN A 43 -1.71 10.01 -4.98
N VAL A 44 -2.87 10.28 -4.40
CA VAL A 44 -4.13 10.47 -5.11
C VAL A 44 -4.61 11.88 -4.82
N LYS A 45 -4.79 12.68 -5.86
CA LYS A 45 -5.37 14.02 -5.76
C LYS A 45 -6.69 14.06 -6.50
N ASN A 46 -7.76 14.46 -5.82
CA ASN A 46 -9.04 14.76 -6.46
C ASN A 46 -8.97 16.16 -7.07
N GLU A 47 -9.19 16.28 -8.38
CA GLU A 47 -9.10 17.57 -9.09
C GLU A 47 -10.26 18.51 -8.77
N LYS A 48 -11.44 17.98 -8.46
CA LYS A 48 -12.63 18.78 -8.16
C LYS A 48 -12.58 19.38 -6.75
N THR A 49 -12.19 18.59 -5.75
CA THR A 49 -12.16 19.03 -4.35
C THR A 49 -10.80 19.57 -3.92
N GLY A 50 -9.72 19.16 -4.61
CA GLY A 50 -8.34 19.45 -4.22
C GLY A 50 -7.81 18.53 -3.11
N ASP A 51 -8.62 17.60 -2.62
CA ASP A 51 -8.23 16.67 -1.56
C ASP A 51 -7.10 15.76 -2.02
N THR A 52 -6.13 15.54 -1.14
CA THR A 52 -4.98 14.68 -1.42
C THR A 52 -4.93 13.55 -0.39
N ALA A 53 -4.73 12.32 -0.85
CA ALA A 53 -4.57 11.13 -0.03
C ALA A 53 -3.28 10.41 -0.42
N GLU A 54 -2.58 9.83 0.55
CA GLU A 54 -1.38 9.04 0.34
C GLU A 54 -1.62 7.60 0.81
N TYR A 55 -1.17 6.65 0.00
CA TYR A 55 -1.28 5.23 0.26
C TYR A 55 0.10 4.59 0.14
N SER A 56 0.49 3.80 1.12
CA SER A 56 1.80 3.15 1.15
C SER A 56 1.72 1.71 1.66
N PRO A 57 2.68 0.85 1.28
CA PRO A 57 2.90 -0.42 1.97
C PRO A 57 3.45 -0.17 3.38
N HIS A 58 3.15 -1.05 4.33
CA HIS A 58 3.56 -0.89 5.73
C HIS A 58 4.43 -2.06 6.19
N LEU A 59 5.44 -1.81 7.02
CA LEU A 59 6.11 -2.87 7.76
C LEU A 59 5.29 -3.20 9.01
N TYR A 60 4.61 -4.33 8.99
CA TYR A 60 3.83 -4.83 10.11
C TYR A 60 4.72 -5.63 11.06
N GLN A 61 4.54 -5.40 12.37
CA GLN A 61 5.12 -6.20 13.44
C GLN A 61 4.00 -6.69 14.36
N SER A 62 3.95 -8.00 14.62
CA SER A 62 2.99 -8.55 15.56
C SER A 62 3.27 -8.09 16.99
N SER A 63 2.23 -7.67 17.71
CA SER A 63 2.37 -7.27 19.12
C SER A 63 2.54 -8.47 20.06
N MET A 64 2.05 -9.65 19.68
CA MET A 64 2.21 -10.89 20.46
C MET A 64 3.53 -11.61 20.14
N HIS A 65 4.04 -11.44 18.91
CA HIS A 65 5.25 -12.08 18.40
C HIS A 65 6.13 -11.05 17.69
N PRO A 66 6.89 -10.19 18.41
CA PRO A 66 7.64 -9.09 17.82
C PRO A 66 8.69 -9.49 16.76
N GLU A 67 9.15 -10.75 16.81
CA GLU A 67 10.02 -11.36 15.80
C GLU A 67 9.31 -11.60 14.45
N GLN A 68 7.98 -11.66 14.45
CA GLN A 68 7.18 -11.80 13.23
C GLN A 68 6.95 -10.43 12.61
N MET A 69 7.75 -10.15 11.58
CA MET A 69 7.69 -8.92 10.79
C MET A 69 7.41 -9.27 9.33
N GLN A 70 6.49 -8.55 8.72
CA GLN A 70 6.15 -8.73 7.31
C GLN A 70 5.75 -7.40 6.67
N ILE A 71 5.95 -7.28 5.37
CA ILE A 71 5.49 -6.14 4.61
C ILE A 71 4.04 -6.40 4.19
N ARG A 72 3.17 -5.50 4.60
CA ARG A 72 1.80 -5.39 4.08
C ARG A 72 1.85 -4.56 2.82
N THR A 73 1.65 -5.22 1.69
CA THR A 73 1.73 -4.64 0.36
C THR A 73 0.55 -3.73 0.06
N LEU A 74 0.78 -2.75 -0.80
CA LEU A 74 -0.24 -1.88 -1.38
C LEU A 74 -0.67 -2.46 -2.71
N THR A 75 -1.97 -2.59 -2.96
CA THR A 75 -2.48 -3.04 -4.26
C THR A 75 -3.17 -1.88 -4.96
N VAL A 76 -2.86 -1.67 -6.24
CA VAL A 76 -3.58 -0.73 -7.11
C VAL A 76 -4.02 -1.47 -8.35
N GLY A 77 -5.26 -1.30 -8.77
CA GLY A 77 -5.72 -1.97 -9.99
C GLY A 77 -6.86 -1.25 -10.66
N CYS A 78 -7.25 -1.83 -11.78
CA CYS A 78 -8.41 -1.44 -12.56
C CYS A 78 -9.25 -2.69 -12.85
N ARG A 79 -10.57 -2.57 -12.74
CA ARG A 79 -11.53 -3.58 -13.19
C ARG A 79 -12.62 -2.89 -13.98
N GLY A 80 -12.71 -3.19 -15.28
CA GLY A 80 -13.56 -2.45 -16.20
C GLY A 80 -13.14 -0.98 -16.27
N GLU A 81 -14.03 -0.08 -15.85
CA GLU A 81 -13.79 1.37 -15.80
C GLU A 81 -13.43 1.86 -14.38
N GLU A 82 -13.51 1.01 -13.35
CA GLU A 82 -13.24 1.40 -11.97
C GLU A 82 -11.78 1.15 -11.60
N MET A 83 -11.09 2.21 -11.12
CA MET A 83 -9.80 2.08 -10.46
C MET A 83 -9.97 1.88 -8.96
N TYR A 84 -9.07 1.14 -8.33
CA TYR A 84 -9.09 0.92 -6.90
C TYR A 84 -7.68 0.89 -6.30
N ILE A 85 -7.62 1.26 -5.02
CA ILE A 85 -6.45 1.14 -4.16
C ILE A 85 -6.85 0.33 -2.94
N GLU A 86 -6.07 -0.70 -2.61
CA GLU A 86 -6.15 -1.44 -1.35
C GLU A 86 -4.82 -1.30 -0.61
N ALA A 87 -4.79 -0.39 0.36
CA ALA A 87 -3.73 -0.27 1.32
C ALA A 87 -3.94 -1.27 2.47
N PRO A 88 -2.95 -1.49 3.35
CA PRO A 88 -3.06 -2.46 4.45
C PRO A 88 -4.29 -2.28 5.35
N TYR A 89 -4.75 -1.04 5.53
CA TYR A 89 -5.84 -0.69 6.44
C TYR A 89 -6.94 0.15 5.77
N ASP A 90 -6.86 0.40 4.46
CA ASP A 90 -7.82 1.22 3.74
C ASP A 90 -8.10 0.65 2.35
N LYS A 91 -9.33 0.82 1.88
CA LYS A 91 -9.75 0.47 0.53
C LYS A 91 -10.50 1.63 -0.08
N LYS A 92 -10.02 2.11 -1.22
CA LYS A 92 -10.59 3.25 -1.92
C LYS A 92 -10.88 2.92 -3.36
N LYS A 93 -12.10 3.24 -3.81
CA LYS A 93 -12.43 3.33 -5.22
C LYS A 93 -12.08 4.73 -5.73
N LEU A 94 -11.51 4.78 -6.93
CA LEU A 94 -11.11 6.01 -7.60
C LEU A 94 -11.92 6.19 -8.88
N HIS A 95 -12.29 7.43 -9.15
CA HIS A 95 -12.92 7.89 -10.38
C HIS A 95 -11.82 8.49 -11.28
N PRO A 96 -11.34 7.76 -12.31
CA PRO A 96 -10.18 8.17 -13.10
C PRO A 96 -10.33 9.56 -13.74
N GLU A 97 -11.56 9.94 -14.10
CA GLU A 97 -11.93 11.23 -14.69
C GLU A 97 -11.71 12.45 -13.77
N GLU A 98 -11.54 12.22 -12.47
CA GLU A 98 -11.42 13.28 -11.45
C GLU A 98 -10.14 13.15 -10.62
N THR A 99 -9.25 12.23 -10.98
CA THR A 99 -8.17 11.79 -10.11
C THR A 99 -6.82 11.88 -10.79
N ILE A 100 -5.89 12.64 -10.20
CA ILE A 100 -4.47 12.60 -10.55
C ILE A 100 -3.77 11.59 -9.63
N VAL A 101 -3.02 10.67 -10.22
CA VAL A 101 -2.25 9.65 -9.50
C VAL A 101 -0.74 9.91 -9.66
N GLY A 102 -0.07 10.17 -8.55
CA GLY A 102 1.39 10.21 -8.43
C GLY A 102 1.94 8.92 -7.85
N VAL A 103 3.13 8.51 -8.29
CA VAL A 103 3.84 7.33 -7.79
C VAL A 103 5.24 7.74 -7.39
N GLU A 104 5.65 7.40 -6.17
CA GLU A 104 6.99 7.70 -5.65
C GLU A 104 7.62 6.46 -5.01
N PRO A 105 8.95 6.27 -5.12
CA PRO A 105 9.65 5.23 -4.37
C PRO A 105 9.43 5.39 -2.87
N TYR A 106 9.26 4.28 -2.16
CA TYR A 106 9.00 4.27 -0.72
C TYR A 106 9.61 3.02 -0.08
N LEU A 107 10.19 3.18 1.11
CA LEU A 107 10.63 2.07 1.94
C LEU A 107 9.58 1.86 3.04
N PRO A 108 8.99 0.66 3.17
CA PRO A 108 8.01 0.39 4.21
C PRO A 108 8.57 0.64 5.60
N GLU A 109 7.89 1.49 6.36
CA GLU A 109 8.22 1.78 7.75
C GLU A 109 7.21 1.12 8.69
N ILE A 110 7.61 0.93 9.96
CA ILE A 110 6.68 0.50 10.99
C ILE A 110 5.78 1.69 11.34
N ILE A 111 4.56 1.67 10.82
CA ILE A 111 3.54 2.61 11.26
C ILE A 111 2.94 2.08 12.55
N LYS A 112 3.39 2.64 13.67
CA LYS A 112 2.70 2.45 14.94
C LYS A 112 1.48 3.37 14.91
N PRO A 113 0.23 2.85 14.88
CA PRO A 113 -0.89 3.70 15.24
C PRO A 113 -0.59 4.27 16.63
N ASP A 114 -0.99 5.52 16.88
CA ASP A 114 -0.92 6.09 18.22
C ASP A 114 -1.37 5.03 19.21
N CYS A 115 -0.49 4.67 20.15
CA CYS A 115 -0.73 3.60 21.08
C CYS A 115 -1.97 3.99 21.90
N LEU A 116 -3.15 3.57 21.43
CA LEU A 116 -4.33 3.41 22.27
C LEU A 116 -3.84 2.50 23.38
N HIS A 117 -3.63 3.08 24.57
CA HIS A 117 -3.12 2.41 25.76
C HIS A 117 -3.69 1.00 25.78
N CYS A 118 -2.87 0.06 25.31
CA CYS A 118 -3.35 -1.27 25.04
C CYS A 118 -3.33 -1.94 26.41
N CYS A 119 -4.47 -1.93 27.09
CA CYS A 119 -4.67 -2.67 28.33
C CYS A 119 -4.42 -4.19 28.15
N ASN A 120 -4.17 -4.65 26.91
CA ASN A 120 -3.96 -6.04 26.55
C ASN A 120 -2.48 -6.45 26.45
N CYS A 121 -1.52 -5.52 26.34
CA CYS A 121 -0.10 -5.90 26.16
C CYS A 121 0.69 -5.95 27.47
N GLY A 122 0.18 -5.37 28.56
CA GLY A 122 0.83 -5.34 29.88
C GLY A 122 2.22 -4.70 29.95
N ARG A 123 2.74 -4.17 28.81
CA ARG A 123 4.08 -3.59 28.68
C ARG A 123 4.12 -2.07 28.88
N CYS A 124 2.97 -1.42 28.77
CA CYS A 124 2.83 -0.02 29.15
C CYS A 124 2.36 0.02 30.61
N SER A 125 3.30 -0.08 31.54
CA SER A 125 3.08 0.24 32.95
C SER A 125 3.02 1.76 33.12
N TYR A 126 2.06 2.23 33.90
CA TYR A 126 2.04 3.57 34.49
C TYR A 126 3.37 3.89 35.19
#